data_AF-A0A820TFE5-F1
#
_entry.id   AF-A0A820TFE5-F1
#
_cell.length_a   1.000
_cell.length_b   1.000
_cell.length_c   1.000
_cell.angle_alpha   90.00
_cell.angle_beta   90.00
_cell.angle_gamma   90.00
#
_symmetry.space_group_name_H-M   'P 1'
#
loop_
_entity.id
_entity.type
_entity.pdbx_description
1 polymer ?
#
loop_
_entity_poly.entity_id
_entity_poly.type
_entity_poly.pdbx_seq_one_letter_code
_entity_poly.pdbx_strand_id
1 'polypeptide(L)'
;MKAIEYENELYQDIVQEDFIDAYKNLTYKGVMALKWISTYCPQTKYVLKVDDDIVVNTFTLVNHLKFLDKHTPNKQSTILCLLWQAMGVMRDSKSKWYLSKEDFPLDKFPPYCSGS
;
A
#
# COMPACT_ATOMS: atom_id res chain seq x y z
N MET A 1 20.18 -23.51 -4.82
CA MET A 1 19.78 -22.13 -4.47
C MET A 1 18.46 -21.86 -5.17
N LYS A 2 17.45 -21.42 -4.44
CA LYS A 2 16.16 -21.03 -5.01
C LYS A 2 16.32 -19.71 -5.76
N ALA A 3 15.50 -19.45 -6.78
CA ALA A 3 15.59 -18.23 -7.60
C ALA A 3 15.56 -16.95 -6.76
N ILE A 4 14.69 -16.91 -5.73
CA ILE A 4 14.55 -15.76 -4.82
C ILE A 4 15.79 -15.52 -3.95
N GLU A 5 16.50 -16.59 -3.57
CA GLU A 5 17.75 -16.47 -2.78
C GLU A 5 18.83 -15.81 -3.62
N TYR A 6 18.96 -16.23 -4.89
CA TYR A 6 19.91 -15.64 -5.83
C TYR A 6 19.59 -14.18 -6.18
N GLU A 7 18.30 -13.86 -6.42
CA GLU A 7 17.85 -12.47 -6.65
C GLU A 7 18.19 -11.57 -5.47
N ASN A 8 17.88 -12.04 -4.26
CA ASN A 8 18.19 -11.28 -3.05
C ASN A 8 19.70 -11.12 -2.87
N GLU A 9 20.50 -12.16 -3.09
CA GLU A 9 21.97 -12.09 -3.06
C GLU A 9 22.52 -11.01 -4.02
N LEU A 10 21.89 -10.82 -5.18
CA LEU A 10 22.35 -9.87 -6.19
C LEU A 10 21.91 -8.42 -5.92
N TYR A 11 20.66 -8.20 -5.53
CA TYR A 11 20.06 -6.86 -5.48
C TYR A 11 19.84 -6.30 -4.06
N GLN A 12 19.70 -7.16 -3.05
CA GLN A 12 19.53 -6.78 -1.65
C GLN A 12 18.35 -5.82 -1.40
N ASP A 13 17.27 -5.96 -2.17
CA ASP A 13 16.07 -5.11 -2.12
C ASP A 13 14.79 -5.88 -1.76
N ILE A 14 14.92 -7.15 -1.35
CA ILE A 14 13.79 -8.01 -0.99
C ILE A 14 13.54 -7.97 0.52
N VAL A 15 12.28 -7.71 0.88
CA VAL A 15 11.74 -7.95 2.23
C VAL A 15 10.76 -9.12 2.15
N GLN A 16 11.04 -10.19 2.88
CA GLN A 16 10.21 -11.39 2.91
C GLN A 16 9.74 -11.68 4.33
N GLU A 17 8.44 -11.99 4.48
CA GLU A 17 7.78 -12.29 5.75
C GLU A 17 6.99 -13.59 5.64
N ASP A 18 6.68 -14.23 6.77
CA ASP A 18 6.09 -15.57 6.81
C ASP A 18 4.55 -15.54 6.77
N PHE A 19 3.98 -15.38 5.58
CA PHE A 19 2.55 -15.55 5.33
C PHE A 19 2.28 -16.05 3.91
N ILE A 20 1.10 -16.62 3.69
CA ILE A 20 0.67 -17.04 2.36
C ILE A 20 0.35 -15.80 1.53
N ASP A 21 1.20 -15.51 0.55
CA ASP A 21 0.99 -14.42 -0.39
C ASP A 21 -0.16 -14.74 -1.35
N ALA A 22 -1.32 -14.15 -1.06
CA ALA A 22 -2.54 -14.33 -1.81
C ALA A 22 -3.35 -13.03 -1.77
N TYR A 23 -4.22 -12.84 -2.76
CA TYR A 23 -4.98 -11.59 -2.90
C TYR A 23 -5.84 -11.23 -1.68
N LYS A 24 -6.45 -12.22 -1.04
CA LYS A 24 -7.23 -12.03 0.20
C LYS A 24 -6.37 -11.69 1.42
N ASN A 25 -5.06 -11.97 1.35
CA ASN A 25 -4.08 -11.78 2.41
C ASN A 25 -3.25 -10.50 2.23
N LEU A 26 -3.59 -9.63 1.26
CA LEU A 26 -2.89 -8.37 1.04
C LEU A 26 -2.91 -7.45 2.28
N THR A 27 -3.91 -7.59 3.15
CA THR A 27 -3.93 -6.90 4.45
C THR A 27 -2.72 -7.30 5.32
N TYR A 28 -2.35 -8.59 5.36
CA TYR A 28 -1.15 -9.02 6.07
C TYR A 28 0.10 -8.43 5.44
N LYS A 29 0.23 -8.47 4.11
CA LYS A 29 1.35 -7.84 3.39
C LYS A 29 1.48 -6.35 3.74
N GLY A 30 0.38 -5.61 3.75
CA GLY A 30 0.36 -4.19 4.11
C GLY A 30 0.77 -3.91 5.56
N VAL A 31 0.24 -4.69 6.51
CA VAL A 31 0.62 -4.56 7.93
C VAL A 31 2.10 -4.89 8.14
N MET A 32 2.61 -5.93 7.46
CA MET A 32 4.03 -6.29 7.54
C MET A 32 4.93 -5.23 6.92
N ALA A 33 4.53 -4.61 5.80
CA ALA A 33 5.25 -3.48 5.22
C ALA A 33 5.34 -2.31 6.21
N LEU A 34 4.24 -1.95 6.89
CA LEU A 34 4.24 -0.90 7.91
C LEU A 34 5.12 -1.25 9.12
N LYS A 35 5.09 -2.50 9.58
CA LYS A 35 5.97 -3.01 10.65
C LYS A 35 7.44 -2.89 10.23
N TRP A 36 7.79 -3.31 9.03
CA TRP A 36 9.16 -3.24 8.52
C TRP A 36 9.64 -1.79 8.42
N ILE A 37 8.84 -0.90 7.81
CA ILE A 37 9.17 0.52 7.66
C ILE A 37 9.37 1.19 9.02
N SER A 38 8.47 0.95 9.99
CA SER A 38 8.58 1.53 11.33
C SER A 38 9.79 1.02 12.11
N THR A 39 10.24 -0.22 11.84
CA THR A 39 11.39 -0.84 12.52
C THR A 39 12.71 -0.40 11.91
N TYR A 40 12.83 -0.43 10.59
CA TYR A 40 14.11 -0.27 9.88
C TYR A 40 14.28 1.11 9.24
N CYS A 41 13.19 1.85 9.00
CA CYS A 41 13.20 3.17 8.38
C CYS A 41 12.47 4.25 9.22
N PRO A 42 12.71 4.35 10.54
CA PRO A 42 11.93 5.24 11.42
C PRO A 42 12.07 6.73 11.10
N GLN A 43 13.12 7.12 10.36
CA GLN A 43 13.39 8.50 9.95
C GLN A 43 12.94 8.82 8.53
N THR A 44 12.33 7.87 7.81
CA THR A 44 11.85 8.16 6.46
C THR A 44 10.76 9.23 6.51
N LYS A 45 10.86 10.21 5.61
CA LYS A 45 9.92 11.32 5.54
C LYS A 45 8.66 10.96 4.76
N TYR A 46 8.83 10.12 3.74
CA TYR A 46 7.78 9.73 2.82
C TYR A 46 7.84 8.23 2.57
N VAL A 47 6.66 7.63 2.42
CA VAL A 47 6.50 6.25 1.98
C VAL A 47 5.58 6.28 0.78
N LEU A 48 6.00 5.62 -0.29
CA LEU A 48 5.16 5.35 -1.45
C LEU A 48 4.86 3.86 -1.46
N LYS A 49 3.57 3.51 -1.45
CA LYS A 49 3.09 2.16 -1.78
C LYS A 49 2.52 2.22 -3.19
N VAL A 50 2.93 1.29 -4.04
CA VAL A 50 2.38 1.02 -5.37
C VAL A 50 2.47 -0.46 -5.66
N ASP A 51 1.63 -0.96 -6.56
CA ASP A 51 1.75 -2.30 -7.11
C ASP A 51 2.90 -2.35 -8.15
N ASP A 52 3.36 -3.57 -8.46
CA ASP A 52 4.46 -3.83 -9.40
C ASP A 52 4.08 -3.62 -10.88
N ASP A 53 2.78 -3.45 -11.16
CA ASP A 53 2.23 -3.16 -12.47
C ASP A 53 1.91 -1.66 -12.69
N ILE A 54 2.38 -0.78 -11.81
CA ILE A 54 2.19 0.67 -11.88
C ILE A 54 3.46 1.41 -12.29
N VAL A 55 3.31 2.38 -13.20
CA VAL A 55 4.39 3.31 -13.57
C VAL A 55 4.27 4.60 -12.76
N VAL A 56 5.36 4.97 -12.08
CA VAL A 56 5.45 6.19 -11.27
C VAL A 56 6.30 7.24 -11.96
N ASN A 57 5.76 8.45 -12.17
CA ASN A 57 6.58 9.61 -12.53
C ASN A 57 7.27 10.17 -11.28
N THR A 58 8.44 9.61 -10.97
CA THR A 58 9.22 9.94 -9.77
C THR A 58 9.68 11.40 -9.75
N PHE A 59 10.02 11.99 -10.91
CA PHE A 59 10.44 13.39 -11.00
C PHE A 59 9.33 14.35 -10.58
N THR A 60 8.12 14.15 -11.12
CA THR A 60 6.95 14.96 -10.75
C THR A 60 6.59 14.77 -9.28
N LEU A 61 6.60 13.52 -8.80
CA LEU A 61 6.30 13.21 -7.40
C LEU A 61 7.26 13.93 -6.45
N VAL A 62 8.57 13.81 -6.67
CA VAL A 62 9.59 14.44 -5.82
C VAL A 62 9.46 15.97 -5.84
N ASN A 63 9.19 16.57 -7.01
CA ASN A 63 8.96 18.01 -7.11
C ASN A 63 7.72 18.46 -6.32
N HIS A 64 6.65 17.67 -6.37
CA HIS A 64 5.43 17.94 -5.60
C HIS A 64 5.68 17.83 -4.09
N LEU A 65 6.36 16.79 -3.62
CA LEU A 65 6.69 16.62 -2.20
C LEU A 65 7.59 17.75 -1.68
N LYS A 66 8.59 18.18 -2.46
CA LYS A 66 9.43 19.36 -2.14
C LYS A 66 8.61 20.65 -2.08
N PHE A 67 7.63 20.81 -2.96
CA PHE A 67 6.73 21.96 -2.91
C PHE A 67 5.91 21.95 -1.62
N LEU A 68 5.32 20.81 -1.24
CA LEU A 68 4.58 20.67 0.02
C LEU A 68 5.44 20.95 1.24
N ASP A 69 6.68 20.47 1.24
CA ASP A 69 7.63 20.73 2.33
C ASP A 69 7.90 22.21 2.56
N LYS A 70 7.98 22.99 1.48
CA LYS A 70 8.26 24.42 1.55
C LYS A 70 7.03 25.23 1.98
N HIS A 71 5.84 24.84 1.54
CA HIS A 71 4.63 25.68 1.69
C HIS A 71 3.66 25.20 2.77
N THR A 72 3.79 23.95 3.22
CA THR A 72 3.01 23.38 4.32
C THR A 72 3.92 22.77 5.39
N PRO A 73 4.85 23.55 5.96
CA PRO A 73 5.73 23.05 7.01
C PRO A 73 4.88 22.57 8.20
N ASN A 74 5.27 21.44 8.79
CA ASN A 74 4.62 20.79 9.94
C ASN A 74 3.30 20.04 9.66
N LYS A 75 2.97 19.76 8.40
CA LYS A 75 1.84 18.87 8.08
C LYS A 75 2.21 17.41 8.35
N GLN A 76 2.10 16.99 9.61
CA GLN A 76 2.28 15.59 10.01
C GLN A 76 1.05 14.75 9.60
N SER A 77 1.24 13.43 9.49
CA SER A 77 0.15 12.46 9.27
C SER A 77 -0.68 12.70 8.00
N THR A 78 -0.04 13.06 6.88
CA THR A 78 -0.71 13.24 5.58
C THR A 78 -0.65 11.97 4.74
N ILE A 79 -1.79 11.57 4.19
CA ILE A 79 -1.89 10.53 3.15
C ILE A 79 -2.34 11.23 1.86
N LEU A 80 -1.62 10.97 0.77
CA LEU A 80 -1.94 11.50 -0.57
C LEU A 80 -2.30 10.32 -1.49
N CYS A 81 -3.49 10.34 -2.06
CA CYS A 81 -3.96 9.29 -2.96
C CYS A 81 -5.21 9.74 -3.72
N LEU A 82 -5.64 8.92 -4.69
CA LEU A 82 -6.99 9.01 -5.22
C LEU A 82 -7.97 8.50 -4.16
N LEU A 83 -8.68 9.42 -3.50
CA LEU A 83 -9.63 9.09 -2.45
C LEU A 83 -10.93 8.55 -3.06
N TRP A 84 -11.27 7.31 -2.71
CA TRP A 84 -12.57 6.71 -3.00
C TRP A 84 -13.48 6.89 -1.79
N GLN A 85 -14.70 7.35 -2.05
CA GLN A 85 -15.70 7.63 -1.01
C GLN A 85 -16.98 6.86 -1.30
N ALA A 86 -17.58 6.30 -0.25
CA ALA A 86 -18.89 5.66 -0.30
C ALA A 86 -19.02 4.55 -1.36
N MET A 87 -17.93 3.85 -1.67
CA MET A 87 -17.91 2.72 -2.60
C MET A 87 -18.80 1.59 -2.08
N GLY A 88 -19.67 1.07 -2.94
CA GLY A 88 -20.53 -0.06 -2.61
C GLY A 88 -19.72 -1.34 -2.38
N VAL A 89 -20.07 -2.09 -1.35
CA VAL A 89 -19.45 -3.39 -1.08
C VAL A 89 -19.98 -4.41 -2.10
N MET A 90 -19.07 -5.11 -2.77
CA MET A 90 -19.43 -6.07 -3.81
C MET A 90 -20.03 -7.33 -3.18
N ARG A 91 -21.32 -7.57 -3.42
CA ARG A 91 -22.07 -8.72 -2.85
C ARG A 91 -22.30 -9.87 -3.82
N ASP A 92 -21.85 -9.75 -5.07
CA ASP A 92 -21.88 -10.84 -6.04
C ASP A 92 -20.74 -11.82 -5.75
N SER A 93 -21.09 -13.07 -5.40
CA SER A 93 -20.13 -14.13 -5.07
C SER A 93 -19.25 -14.56 -6.24
N LYS A 94 -19.59 -14.17 -7.48
CA LYS A 94 -18.77 -14.41 -8.66
C LYS A 94 -17.67 -13.36 -8.86
N SER A 95 -17.74 -12.24 -8.14
CA SER A 95 -16.75 -11.18 -8.25
C SER A 95 -15.49 -11.50 -7.46
N LYS A 96 -14.32 -11.14 -8.02
CA LYS A 96 -13.01 -11.16 -7.32
C LYS A 96 -13.05 -10.39 -6.00
N TRP A 97 -13.91 -9.38 -5.91
CA TRP A 97 -14.03 -8.45 -4.79
C TRP A 97 -15.18 -8.77 -3.84
N TYR A 98 -15.80 -9.95 -3.98
CA TYR A 98 -16.89 -10.38 -3.14
C TYR A 98 -16.54 -10.29 -1.65
N LEU A 99 -17.43 -9.70 -0.87
CA LEU A 99 -17.36 -9.66 0.58
C LEU A 99 -18.73 -9.99 1.17
N SER A 100 -18.77 -10.92 2.12
CA SER A 100 -20.02 -11.32 2.77
C SER A 100 -20.48 -10.27 3.79
N LYS A 101 -21.76 -10.33 4.20
CA LYS A 101 -22.26 -9.46 5.29
C LYS A 101 -21.69 -9.84 6.65
N GLU A 102 -21.21 -11.08 6.80
CA GLU A 102 -20.52 -11.55 8.00
C GLU A 102 -19.13 -10.90 8.12
N ASP A 103 -18.37 -10.87 7.03
CA ASP A 103 -17.05 -10.24 7.01
C ASP A 103 -17.12 -8.71 7.12
N PHE A 104 -18.14 -8.11 6.50
CA PHE A 104 -18.33 -6.66 6.53
C PHE A 104 -19.83 -6.30 6.44
N PRO A 105 -20.46 -5.84 7.53
CA PRO A 105 -21.91 -5.71 7.60
C PRO A 105 -22.47 -4.50 6.85
N LEU A 106 -21.68 -3.44 6.64
CA LEU A 106 -22.13 -2.22 5.98
C LEU A 106 -22.22 -2.40 4.46
N ASP A 107 -23.14 -1.70 3.80
CA ASP A 107 -23.28 -1.80 2.34
C ASP A 107 -22.30 -0.89 1.57
N LYS A 108 -21.57 -0.01 2.27
CA LYS A 108 -20.58 0.90 1.70
C LYS A 108 -19.31 0.94 2.54
N PHE A 109 -18.17 1.06 1.88
CA PHE A 109 -16.88 1.26 2.54
C PHE A 109 -16.74 2.69 3.08
N PRO A 110 -16.03 2.89 4.22
CA PRO A 110 -15.56 4.22 4.62
C PRO A 110 -14.59 4.79 3.58
N PRO A 111 -14.23 6.08 3.63
CA PRO A 111 -13.24 6.65 2.72
C PRO A 111 -11.90 5.92 2.76
N TYR A 112 -11.33 5.61 1.60
CA TYR A 112 -10.03 4.93 1.47
C TYR A 112 -9.31 5.30 0.17
N CYS A 113 -8.01 5.03 0.12
CA CYS A 113 -7.21 5.23 -1.09
C CYS A 113 -7.47 4.12 -2.11
N SER A 114 -7.60 4.49 -3.40
CA SER A 114 -7.57 3.52 -4.50
C SER A 114 -6.32 2.62 -4.38
N GLY A 115 -6.52 1.32 -4.57
CA GLY A 115 -5.57 0.27 -4.16
C GLY A 115 -4.43 -0.04 -5.12
N SER A 116 -4.18 0.80 -6.13
CA SER A 116 -3.07 0.67 -7.07
C SER A 116 -1.70 0.88 -6.41
#